data_AF-A0A423K776-F1
#
_entry.id   AF-A0A423K776-F1
#
_cell.length_a   1.000
_cell.length_b   1.000
_cell.length_c   1.000
_cell.angle_alpha   90.00
_cell.angle_beta   90.00
_cell.angle_gamma   90.00
#
_symmetry.space_group_name_H-M   'P 1'
#
loop_
_entity.id
_entity.type
_entity.pdbx_description
1 polymer ?
#
loop_
_entity_poly.entity_id
_entity_poly.type
_entity_poly.pdbx_seq_one_letter_code
_entity_poly.pdbx_strand_id
1 'polypeptide(L)'
;MKVIFACTLFFSLLFSAACERVVTPDEYFAIAQRVAAKIQREADERIRREAAGEPDITYSPEQLRNAEGDVAALADNLKRASDGGHTLATYFLANLQDNPMFSERTRKETCGLYQKAMDQGLLAAAIGYYHLCDKAYERFELHNADHLKLLQSLEQMLRKPDVHSDAYPLAAKHSLCFLDDAEPLPQQGRMAAIRARAVALVLTEEQYRAEANYILALTRVNANDRPDSQNIVYLDEAEALGCNDFHGLSAMMRNAVNASSKQ
;
A
#
# COMPACT_ATOMS: atom_id res chain seq x y z
N MET A 1 30.37 -69.98 -14.00
CA MET A 1 29.41 -68.92 -14.40
C MET A 1 28.94 -68.20 -13.15
N LYS A 2 29.38 -66.96 -12.93
CA LYS A 2 28.79 -65.94 -12.05
C LYS A 2 29.53 -64.63 -12.33
N VAL A 3 29.26 -64.12 -13.52
CA VAL A 3 29.52 -62.74 -13.95
C VAL A 3 28.15 -62.09 -13.99
N ILE A 4 28.11 -60.77 -13.82
CA ILE A 4 26.97 -59.87 -14.06
C ILE A 4 26.02 -59.76 -12.85
N PHE A 5 26.37 -58.93 -11.86
CA PHE A 5 25.42 -58.04 -11.16
C PHE A 5 26.15 -56.92 -10.39
N ALA A 6 27.29 -56.46 -10.92
CA ALA A 6 28.08 -55.36 -10.34
C ALA A 6 28.04 -54.07 -11.17
N CYS A 7 27.11 -53.93 -12.12
CA CYS A 7 27.06 -52.78 -13.05
C CYS A 7 25.81 -51.88 -12.92
N THR A 8 24.88 -52.16 -12.02
CA THR A 8 23.64 -51.34 -11.87
C THR A 8 23.67 -50.36 -10.69
N LEU A 9 24.80 -50.22 -9.99
CA LEU A 9 24.91 -49.33 -8.81
C LEU A 9 25.80 -48.09 -9.03
N PHE A 10 26.29 -47.86 -10.25
CA PHE A 10 27.21 -46.74 -10.54
C PHE A 10 26.75 -45.75 -11.61
N PHE A 11 25.52 -45.88 -12.14
CA PHE A 11 25.01 -44.97 -13.19
C PHE A 11 23.98 -43.92 -12.71
N SER A 12 23.71 -43.83 -11.41
CA SER A 12 22.80 -42.81 -10.84
C SER A 12 23.50 -41.62 -10.18
N LEU A 13 24.84 -41.53 -10.23
CA LEU A 13 25.62 -40.44 -9.61
C LEU A 13 26.08 -39.35 -10.61
N LEU A 14 25.44 -39.24 -11.77
CA LEU A 14 25.75 -38.21 -12.78
C LEU A 14 24.52 -37.41 -13.20
N PHE A 15 23.59 -37.15 -12.29
CA PHE A 15 22.83 -35.91 -12.37
C PHE A 15 23.64 -34.84 -11.66
N SER A 16 24.51 -34.20 -12.44
CA SER A 16 24.97 -32.84 -12.17
C SER A 16 23.72 -31.95 -12.11
N ALA A 17 23.04 -31.96 -10.97
CA ALA A 17 22.15 -30.88 -10.61
C ALA A 17 23.05 -29.66 -10.55
N ALA A 18 23.10 -28.90 -11.65
CA ALA A 18 23.25 -27.48 -11.53
C ALA A 18 22.11 -27.04 -10.60
N CYS A 19 22.38 -26.98 -9.29
CA CYS A 19 21.51 -26.32 -8.35
C CYS A 19 21.49 -24.87 -8.80
N GLU A 20 20.58 -24.52 -9.72
CA GLU A 20 20.15 -23.14 -9.88
C GLU A 20 19.77 -22.67 -8.48
N ARG A 21 20.51 -21.68 -7.98
CA ARG A 21 20.27 -21.10 -6.67
C ARG A 21 18.81 -20.65 -6.65
N VAL A 22 17.99 -21.29 -5.83
CA VAL A 22 16.61 -20.88 -5.60
C VAL A 22 16.67 -19.52 -4.93
N VAL A 23 16.31 -18.47 -5.66
CA VAL A 23 16.21 -17.12 -5.14
C VAL A 23 14.98 -17.06 -4.23
N THR A 24 15.18 -16.64 -2.99
CA THR A 24 14.14 -16.54 -1.97
C THR A 24 13.24 -15.32 -2.19
N PRO A 25 12.03 -15.29 -1.60
CA PRO A 25 11.16 -14.11 -1.67
C PRO A 25 11.84 -12.83 -1.16
N ASP A 26 12.63 -12.93 -0.08
CA ASP A 26 13.39 -11.81 0.49
C ASP A 26 14.48 -11.31 -0.45
N GLU A 27 15.15 -12.21 -1.18
CA GLU A 27 16.16 -11.81 -2.17
C GLU A 27 15.52 -11.10 -3.37
N TYR A 28 14.37 -11.56 -3.85
CA TYR A 28 13.59 -10.84 -4.87
C TYR A 28 13.17 -9.47 -4.37
N PHE A 29 12.72 -9.36 -3.12
CA PHE A 29 12.37 -8.08 -2.53
C PHE A 29 13.58 -7.14 -2.41
N ALA A 30 14.74 -7.65 -2.00
CA ALA A 30 15.99 -6.88 -1.96
C ALA A 30 16.47 -6.43 -3.36
N ILE A 31 16.22 -7.23 -4.40
CA ILE A 31 16.45 -6.79 -5.79
C ILE A 31 15.50 -5.65 -6.15
N ALA A 32 14.19 -5.79 -5.86
CA ALA A 32 13.20 -4.75 -6.10
C ALA A 32 13.59 -3.43 -5.40
N GLN A 33 14.03 -3.47 -4.15
CA GLN A 33 14.50 -2.29 -3.42
C GLN A 33 15.70 -1.60 -4.09
N ARG A 34 16.66 -2.38 -4.62
CA ARG A 34 17.80 -1.82 -5.36
C ARG A 34 17.38 -1.13 -6.66
N VAL A 35 16.42 -1.71 -7.38
CA VAL A 35 15.84 -1.11 -8.59
C VAL A 35 15.07 0.17 -8.23
N ALA A 36 14.24 0.15 -7.18
CA ALA A 36 13.53 1.33 -6.70
C ALA A 36 14.50 2.46 -6.30
N ALA A 37 15.60 2.14 -5.61
CA ALA A 37 16.62 3.11 -5.25
C ALA A 37 17.33 3.71 -6.48
N LYS A 38 17.48 2.95 -7.58
CA LYS A 38 17.99 3.47 -8.85
C LYS A 38 17.02 4.48 -9.46
N ILE A 39 15.74 4.11 -9.58
CA ILE A 39 14.68 4.99 -10.10
C ILE A 39 14.61 6.28 -9.29
N GLN A 40 14.69 6.18 -7.96
CA GLN A 40 14.69 7.35 -7.09
C GLN A 40 15.88 8.28 -7.35
N ARG A 41 17.11 7.75 -7.48
CA ARG A 41 18.28 8.60 -7.79
C ARG A 41 18.13 9.34 -9.12
N GLU A 42 17.56 8.69 -10.12
CA GLU A 42 17.28 9.31 -11.43
C GLU A 42 16.19 10.38 -11.34
N ALA A 43 15.16 10.17 -10.52
CA ALA A 43 14.15 11.18 -10.24
C ALA A 43 14.71 12.39 -9.47
N ASP A 44 15.54 12.15 -8.45
CA ASP A 44 16.16 13.20 -7.63
C ASP A 44 17.13 14.06 -8.46
N GLU A 45 17.85 13.45 -9.41
CA GLU A 45 18.68 14.18 -10.38
C GLU A 45 17.84 15.14 -11.23
N ARG A 46 16.65 14.72 -11.68
CA ARG A 46 15.75 15.57 -12.47
C ARG A 46 15.24 16.75 -11.67
N ILE A 47 14.83 16.50 -10.43
CA ILE A 47 14.36 17.57 -9.54
C ILE A 47 15.47 18.61 -9.33
N ARG A 48 16.73 18.17 -9.18
CA ARG A 48 17.88 19.08 -9.06
C ARG A 48 18.08 19.94 -10.30
N ARG A 49 17.99 19.35 -11.49
CA ARG A 49 18.14 20.06 -12.77
C ARG A 49 17.00 21.04 -13.04
N GLU A 50 15.77 20.61 -12.75
CA GLU A 50 14.57 21.45 -12.82
C GLU A 50 14.73 22.68 -11.92
N ALA A 51 15.21 22.49 -10.68
CA ALA A 51 15.51 23.60 -9.76
C ALA A 51 16.64 24.51 -10.25
N ALA A 52 17.57 24.01 -11.07
CA ALA A 52 18.63 24.79 -11.70
C ALA A 52 18.18 25.54 -12.97
N GLY A 53 16.92 25.38 -13.39
CA GLY A 53 16.39 26.00 -14.61
C GLY A 53 16.90 25.35 -15.90
N GLU A 54 17.44 24.13 -15.82
CA GLU A 54 17.79 23.36 -17.02
C GLU A 54 16.53 23.01 -17.82
N PRO A 55 16.59 23.05 -19.16
CA PRO A 55 15.46 22.67 -20.00
C PRO A 55 15.07 21.21 -19.78
N ASP A 56 13.77 20.93 -19.95
CA ASP A 56 13.21 19.60 -19.75
C ASP A 56 13.91 18.57 -20.65
N ILE A 57 14.27 17.41 -20.08
CA ILE A 57 15.11 16.43 -20.78
C ILE A 57 14.31 15.79 -21.92
N THR A 58 14.76 16.01 -23.15
CA THR A 58 14.32 15.17 -24.27
C THR A 58 15.04 13.84 -24.18
N TYR A 59 14.30 12.78 -23.84
CA TYR A 59 14.88 11.45 -23.73
C TYR A 59 15.23 10.90 -25.11
N SER A 60 16.39 10.25 -25.19
CA SER A 60 16.63 9.33 -26.29
C SER A 60 15.68 8.13 -26.18
N PRO A 61 15.33 7.48 -27.31
CA PRO A 61 14.56 6.23 -27.27
C PRO A 61 15.20 5.14 -26.39
N GLU A 62 16.53 5.13 -26.25
CA GLU A 62 17.24 4.20 -25.37
C GLU A 62 17.02 4.51 -23.89
N GLN A 63 17.04 5.78 -23.51
CA GLN A 63 16.78 6.17 -22.12
C GLN A 63 15.34 5.87 -21.72
N LEU A 64 14.37 6.05 -22.62
CA LEU A 64 12.99 5.63 -22.37
C LEU A 64 12.88 4.12 -22.17
N ARG A 65 13.48 3.32 -23.05
CA ARG A 65 13.50 1.85 -22.90
C ARG A 65 14.16 1.39 -21.59
N ASN A 66 15.23 2.07 -21.17
CA ASN A 66 15.90 1.75 -19.91
C ASN A 66 15.00 2.04 -18.70
N ALA A 67 14.34 3.20 -18.69
CA ALA A 67 13.39 3.55 -17.62
C ALA A 67 12.18 2.60 -17.58
N GLU A 68 11.62 2.26 -18.75
CA GLU A 68 10.57 1.23 -18.87
C GLU A 68 11.05 -0.13 -18.35
N GLY A 69 12.29 -0.52 -18.70
CA GLY A 69 12.94 -1.74 -18.23
C GLY A 69 13.13 -1.77 -16.71
N ASP A 70 13.50 -0.66 -16.09
CA ASP A 70 13.64 -0.57 -14.64
C ASP A 70 12.28 -0.71 -13.93
N VAL A 71 11.22 -0.07 -14.45
CA VAL A 71 9.86 -0.23 -13.90
C VAL A 71 9.37 -1.66 -14.07
N ALA A 72 9.60 -2.29 -15.21
CA ALA A 72 9.25 -3.68 -15.46
C ALA A 72 10.03 -4.63 -14.52
N ALA A 73 11.32 -4.38 -14.31
CA ALA A 73 12.14 -5.16 -13.38
C ALA A 73 11.67 -4.99 -11.93
N LEU A 74 11.30 -3.77 -11.51
CA LEU A 74 10.71 -3.52 -10.20
C LEU A 74 9.43 -4.34 -10.01
N ALA A 75 8.50 -4.26 -10.97
CA ALA A 75 7.23 -4.98 -10.91
C ALA A 75 7.42 -6.51 -10.89
N ASP A 76 8.30 -7.06 -11.73
CA ASP A 76 8.57 -8.50 -11.79
C ASP A 76 9.18 -9.03 -10.47
N ASN A 77 10.16 -8.32 -9.90
CA ASN A 77 10.77 -8.72 -8.64
C ASN A 77 9.79 -8.62 -7.46
N LEU A 78 8.99 -7.54 -7.39
CA LEU A 78 7.92 -7.44 -6.40
C LEU A 78 6.89 -8.57 -6.56
N LYS A 79 6.54 -8.93 -7.79
CA LYS A 79 5.66 -10.05 -8.07
C LYS A 79 6.23 -11.38 -7.61
N ARG A 80 7.49 -11.70 -7.92
CA ARG A 80 8.13 -12.95 -7.48
C ARG A 80 8.21 -13.06 -5.96
N ALA A 81 8.57 -11.96 -5.28
CA ALA A 81 8.56 -11.90 -3.83
C ALA A 81 7.14 -12.06 -3.25
N SER A 82 6.15 -11.38 -3.83
CA SER A 82 4.73 -11.49 -3.45
C SER A 82 4.18 -12.89 -3.65
N ASP A 83 4.45 -13.53 -4.79
CA ASP A 83 4.05 -14.92 -5.08
C ASP A 83 4.68 -15.89 -4.07
N GLY A 84 5.90 -15.60 -3.62
CA GLY A 84 6.59 -16.30 -2.54
C GLY A 84 6.13 -15.98 -1.12
N GLY A 85 5.14 -15.09 -0.94
CA GLY A 85 4.52 -14.78 0.35
C GLY A 85 5.07 -13.55 1.08
N HIS A 86 5.96 -12.77 0.47
CA HIS A 86 6.55 -11.59 1.12
C HIS A 86 5.55 -10.42 1.21
N THR A 87 5.10 -10.10 2.43
CA THR A 87 4.03 -9.12 2.70
C THR A 87 4.30 -7.71 2.16
N LEU A 88 5.49 -7.15 2.44
CA LEU A 88 5.82 -5.81 1.94
C LEU A 88 5.90 -5.76 0.41
N ALA A 89 6.43 -6.81 -0.22
CA ALA A 89 6.45 -6.90 -1.69
C ALA A 89 5.04 -6.95 -2.27
N THR A 90 4.14 -7.70 -1.64
CA THR A 90 2.71 -7.71 -1.99
C THR A 90 2.09 -6.31 -1.89
N TYR A 91 2.36 -5.58 -0.81
CA TYR A 91 1.88 -4.21 -0.62
C TYR A 91 2.45 -3.23 -1.65
N PHE A 92 3.76 -3.24 -1.87
CA PHE A 92 4.38 -2.35 -2.85
C PHE A 92 3.97 -2.68 -4.29
N LEU A 93 3.70 -3.95 -4.60
CA LEU A 93 3.12 -4.32 -5.89
C LEU A 93 1.71 -3.77 -6.05
N ALA A 94 0.88 -3.83 -5.00
CA ALA A 94 -0.46 -3.23 -5.00
C ALA A 94 -0.37 -1.73 -5.28
N ASN A 95 0.50 -1.00 -4.56
CA ASN A 95 0.73 0.42 -4.79
C ASN A 95 1.25 0.73 -6.21
N LEU A 96 2.17 -0.07 -6.75
CA LEU A 96 2.67 0.11 -8.11
C LEU A 96 1.56 -0.08 -9.15
N GLN A 97 0.68 -1.03 -8.88
CA GLN A 97 -0.54 -1.31 -9.62
C GLN A 97 -1.74 -0.54 -9.06
N ASP A 98 -1.55 0.62 -8.44
CA ASP A 98 -2.63 1.51 -8.01
C ASP A 98 -2.62 2.79 -8.89
N ASN A 99 -3.58 2.89 -9.82
CA ASN A 99 -3.68 3.89 -10.87
C ASN A 99 -5.17 4.26 -11.10
N PRO A 100 -5.49 5.56 -11.16
CA PRO A 100 -6.86 6.04 -11.34
C PRO A 100 -7.53 5.63 -12.67
N MET A 101 -6.79 5.17 -13.68
CA MET A 101 -7.31 4.83 -15.02
C MET A 101 -7.61 3.34 -15.25
N PHE A 102 -7.77 2.54 -14.20
CA PHE A 102 -7.86 1.09 -14.36
C PHE A 102 -9.12 0.55 -15.02
N SER A 103 -8.92 -0.57 -15.73
CA SER A 103 -9.99 -1.52 -16.02
C SER A 103 -10.44 -2.23 -14.74
N GLU A 104 -11.70 -2.67 -14.71
CA GLU A 104 -12.26 -3.42 -13.58
C GLU A 104 -11.41 -4.65 -13.21
N ARG A 105 -10.82 -5.30 -14.22
CA ARG A 105 -9.91 -6.43 -14.03
C ARG A 105 -8.69 -6.05 -13.21
N THR A 106 -8.00 -4.97 -13.61
CA THR A 106 -6.77 -4.53 -12.93
C THR A 106 -7.09 -4.12 -11.50
N ARG A 107 -8.20 -3.41 -11.28
CA ARG A 107 -8.68 -3.06 -9.94
C ARG A 107 -8.88 -4.31 -9.06
N LYS A 108 -9.52 -5.36 -9.58
CA LYS A 108 -9.72 -6.63 -8.85
C LYS A 108 -8.38 -7.30 -8.49
N GLU A 109 -7.43 -7.30 -9.42
CA GLU A 109 -6.08 -7.84 -9.19
C GLU A 109 -5.37 -7.05 -8.07
N THR A 110 -5.39 -5.72 -8.10
CA THR A 110 -4.82 -4.85 -7.05
C THR A 110 -5.52 -5.05 -5.70
N CYS A 111 -6.85 -5.18 -5.69
CA CYS A 111 -7.60 -5.46 -4.46
C CYS A 111 -7.24 -6.80 -3.83
N GLY A 112 -6.98 -7.82 -4.65
CA GLY A 112 -6.48 -9.10 -4.17
C GLY A 112 -5.11 -8.98 -3.50
N LEU A 113 -4.23 -8.11 -4.00
CA LEU A 113 -2.93 -7.86 -3.39
C LEU A 113 -3.05 -7.13 -2.05
N TYR A 114 -3.83 -6.05 -1.97
CA TYR A 114 -4.07 -5.37 -0.69
C TYR A 114 -4.70 -6.31 0.34
N GLN A 115 -5.71 -7.09 -0.06
CA GLN A 115 -6.33 -8.06 0.84
C GLN A 115 -5.31 -9.10 1.32
N LYS A 116 -4.46 -9.63 0.43
CA LYS A 116 -3.43 -10.60 0.80
C LYS A 116 -2.45 -10.03 1.83
N ALA A 117 -1.98 -8.79 1.65
CA ALA A 117 -1.08 -8.16 2.61
C ALA A 117 -1.78 -7.81 3.94
N MET A 118 -3.05 -7.41 3.88
CA MET A 118 -3.90 -7.20 5.06
C MET A 118 -4.11 -8.50 5.85
N ASP A 119 -4.42 -9.61 5.17
CA ASP A 119 -4.58 -10.94 5.80
C ASP A 119 -3.28 -11.43 6.47
N GLN A 120 -2.13 -10.89 6.06
CA GLN A 120 -0.81 -11.13 6.69
C GLN A 120 -0.50 -10.16 7.84
N GLY A 121 -1.40 -9.21 8.15
CA GLY A 121 -1.32 -8.34 9.32
C GLY A 121 -0.81 -6.92 9.06
N LEU A 122 -0.60 -6.52 7.81
CA LEU A 122 -0.11 -5.18 7.48
C LEU A 122 -1.24 -4.14 7.50
N LEU A 123 -1.20 -3.20 8.45
CA LEU A 123 -2.18 -2.13 8.60
C LEU A 123 -2.24 -1.22 7.36
N ALA A 124 -1.08 -0.83 6.82
CA ALA A 124 -1.01 -0.03 5.60
C ALA A 124 -1.78 -0.62 4.41
N ALA A 125 -1.84 -1.96 4.32
CA ALA A 125 -2.60 -2.64 3.27
C ALA A 125 -4.12 -2.60 3.52
N ALA A 126 -4.57 -2.63 4.78
CA ALA A 126 -5.99 -2.45 5.12
C ALA A 126 -6.48 -1.05 4.72
N ILE A 127 -5.66 -0.02 4.94
CA ILE A 127 -5.94 1.36 4.52
C ILE A 127 -5.96 1.48 2.99
N GLY A 128 -5.00 0.89 2.29
CA GLY A 128 -5.02 0.83 0.82
C GLY A 128 -6.26 0.11 0.27
N TYR A 129 -6.67 -1.00 0.91
CA TYR A 129 -7.89 -1.72 0.56
C TYR A 129 -9.14 -0.85 0.73
N TYR A 130 -9.23 -0.10 1.83
CA TYR A 130 -10.35 0.82 2.06
C TYR A 130 -10.54 1.79 0.88
N HIS A 131 -9.48 2.51 0.50
CA HIS A 131 -9.58 3.54 -0.53
C HIS A 131 -9.93 2.99 -1.92
N LEU A 132 -9.32 1.87 -2.32
CA LEU A 132 -9.47 1.35 -3.68
C LEU A 132 -10.63 0.35 -3.82
N CYS A 133 -10.89 -0.46 -2.80
CA CYS A 133 -11.63 -1.72 -2.93
C CYS A 133 -12.95 -1.71 -2.18
N ASP A 134 -12.97 -1.16 -0.98
CA ASP A 134 -14.18 -1.02 -0.19
C ASP A 134 -15.04 0.15 -0.70
N LYS A 135 -16.01 -0.17 -1.56
CA LYS A 135 -16.94 0.81 -2.13
C LYS A 135 -18.26 0.89 -1.38
N ALA A 136 -18.37 0.26 -0.20
CA ALA A 136 -19.62 0.23 0.56
C ALA A 136 -20.05 1.63 0.99
N TYR A 137 -19.12 2.45 1.48
CA TYR A 137 -19.41 3.83 1.88
C TYR A 137 -19.94 4.68 0.71
N GLU A 138 -19.30 4.61 -0.46
CA GLU A 138 -19.74 5.33 -1.67
C GLU A 138 -21.14 4.89 -2.15
N ARG A 139 -21.54 3.66 -1.85
CA ARG A 139 -22.85 3.10 -2.21
C ARG A 139 -23.89 3.18 -1.07
N PHE A 140 -23.53 3.74 0.08
CA PHE A 140 -24.36 3.74 1.30
C PHE A 140 -24.75 2.34 1.79
N GLU A 141 -23.90 1.34 1.57
CA GLU A 141 -24.10 -0.06 1.95
C GLU A 141 -23.29 -0.42 3.21
N LEU A 142 -23.41 0.36 4.29
CA LEU A 142 -22.53 0.23 5.48
C LEU A 142 -22.71 -1.08 6.27
N HIS A 143 -23.77 -1.85 5.98
CA HIS A 143 -23.96 -3.20 6.50
C HIS A 143 -23.46 -4.31 5.55
N ASN A 144 -22.76 -3.95 4.47
CA ASN A 144 -22.14 -4.92 3.58
C ASN A 144 -21.15 -5.83 4.36
N ALA A 145 -21.22 -7.14 4.13
CA ALA A 145 -20.42 -8.11 4.88
C ALA A 145 -18.90 -7.92 4.73
N ASP A 146 -18.44 -7.57 3.54
CA ASP A 146 -17.01 -7.33 3.27
C ASP A 146 -16.54 -6.04 3.95
N HIS A 147 -17.38 -5.00 3.95
CA HIS A 147 -17.13 -3.75 4.70
C HIS A 147 -17.02 -4.01 6.20
N LEU A 148 -17.99 -4.71 6.78
CA LEU A 148 -17.97 -5.05 8.21
C LEU A 148 -16.74 -5.90 8.58
N LYS A 149 -16.31 -6.81 7.69
CA LYS A 149 -15.08 -7.59 7.86
C LYS A 149 -13.83 -6.71 7.84
N LEU A 150 -13.78 -5.70 6.96
CA LEU A 150 -12.70 -4.71 6.95
C LEU A 150 -12.64 -3.94 8.27
N LEU A 151 -13.78 -3.41 8.75
CA LEU A 151 -13.82 -2.67 10.02
C LEU A 151 -13.35 -3.54 11.19
N GLN A 152 -13.82 -4.79 11.27
CA GLN A 152 -13.35 -5.73 12.29
C GLN A 152 -11.84 -5.99 12.20
N SER A 153 -11.28 -6.05 10.99
CA SER A 153 -9.85 -6.25 10.77
C SER A 153 -9.04 -5.04 11.25
N LEU A 154 -9.50 -3.82 10.95
CA LEU A 154 -8.90 -2.58 11.46
C LEU A 154 -8.92 -2.55 13.00
N GLU A 155 -10.05 -2.84 13.63
CA GLU A 155 -10.17 -2.89 15.10
C GLU A 155 -9.19 -3.91 15.72
N GLN A 156 -8.97 -5.05 15.06
CA GLN A 156 -8.02 -6.06 15.54
C GLN A 156 -6.57 -5.60 15.39
N MET A 157 -6.23 -4.99 14.25
CA MET A 157 -4.88 -4.48 13.98
C MET A 157 -4.51 -3.32 14.90
N LEU A 158 -5.48 -2.50 15.33
CA LEU A 158 -5.23 -1.37 16.22
C LEU A 158 -4.85 -1.78 17.65
N ARG A 159 -5.19 -2.99 18.11
CA ARG A 159 -4.97 -3.45 19.50
C ARG A 159 -3.51 -3.58 19.93
N LYS A 160 -2.58 -3.71 18.99
CA LYS A 160 -1.16 -3.92 19.24
C LYS A 160 -0.35 -3.29 18.10
N PRO A 161 0.95 -2.99 18.29
CA PRO A 161 1.84 -2.58 17.21
C PRO A 161 1.72 -3.50 15.98
N ASP A 162 1.86 -2.92 14.78
CA ASP A 162 1.87 -3.67 13.53
C ASP A 162 2.99 -4.72 13.57
N VAL A 163 2.71 -5.92 13.07
CA VAL A 163 3.70 -7.02 13.01
C VAL A 163 4.89 -6.62 12.11
N HIS A 164 4.69 -5.66 11.22
CA HIS A 164 5.67 -5.05 10.34
C HIS A 164 6.07 -3.63 10.78
N SER A 165 5.96 -3.30 12.06
CA SER A 165 6.36 -1.99 12.63
C SER A 165 7.73 -1.49 12.15
N ASP A 166 8.74 -2.37 12.08
CA ASP A 166 10.09 -2.04 11.58
C ASP A 166 10.17 -1.63 10.10
N ALA A 167 9.11 -1.87 9.33
CA ALA A 167 9.03 -1.52 7.91
C ALA A 167 8.54 -0.08 7.67
N TYR A 168 7.96 0.56 8.68
CA TYR A 168 7.48 1.93 8.57
C TYR A 168 8.64 2.94 8.59
N PRO A 169 8.49 4.09 7.92
CA PRO A 169 7.29 4.57 7.23
C PRO A 169 7.06 3.91 5.87
N LEU A 170 5.79 3.79 5.48
CA LEU A 170 5.36 3.21 4.21
C LEU A 170 4.64 4.25 3.36
N ALA A 171 4.76 4.12 2.03
CA ALA A 171 4.10 5.02 1.10
C ALA A 171 2.63 4.63 0.94
N ALA A 172 1.73 5.56 1.22
CA ALA A 172 0.31 5.50 0.89
C ALA A 172 0.03 6.09 -0.50
N LYS A 173 -1.15 5.77 -1.05
CA LYS A 173 -1.67 6.38 -2.28
C LYS A 173 -2.70 7.47 -2.01
N HIS A 174 -3.42 7.30 -0.92
CA HIS A 174 -4.49 8.15 -0.45
C HIS A 174 -4.38 8.27 1.06
N SER A 175 -4.89 9.37 1.58
CA SER A 175 -4.89 9.68 3.00
C SER A 175 -6.11 10.56 3.24
N LEU A 176 -6.95 10.21 4.23
CA LEU A 176 -8.03 11.10 4.68
C LEU A 176 -7.50 12.16 5.65
N CYS A 177 -6.39 11.87 6.34
CA CYS A 177 -5.91 12.62 7.49
C CYS A 177 -4.74 13.58 7.21
N PHE A 178 -3.89 13.26 6.24
CA PHE A 178 -2.55 13.86 6.10
C PHE A 178 -2.27 14.47 4.73
N LEU A 179 -3.23 14.42 3.81
CA LEU A 179 -3.14 15.12 2.53
C LEU A 179 -4.48 15.78 2.20
N ASP A 180 -4.47 17.11 2.04
CA ASP A 180 -5.58 17.84 1.46
C ASP A 180 -5.46 17.84 -0.06
N ASP A 181 -6.28 17.03 -0.74
CA ASP A 181 -6.32 16.95 -2.20
C ASP A 181 -6.77 18.26 -2.86
N ALA A 182 -7.43 19.16 -2.12
CA ALA A 182 -7.85 20.47 -2.60
C ALA A 182 -6.74 21.53 -2.47
N GLU A 183 -5.68 21.26 -1.69
CA GLU A 183 -4.60 22.21 -1.51
C GLU A 183 -3.80 22.38 -2.81
N PRO A 184 -3.61 23.63 -3.29
CA PRO A 184 -2.80 23.89 -4.47
C PRO A 184 -1.39 23.35 -4.27
N LEU A 185 -0.87 22.68 -5.30
CA LEU A 185 0.55 22.34 -5.32
C LEU A 185 1.39 23.61 -5.14
N PRO A 186 2.45 23.57 -4.31
CA PRO A 186 3.41 24.66 -4.24
C PRO A 186 3.86 25.05 -5.65
N GLN A 187 4.10 26.34 -5.90
CA GLN A 187 4.70 26.83 -7.15
C GLN A 187 6.16 26.37 -7.26
N GLN A 188 6.34 25.08 -7.52
CA GLN A 188 7.59 24.39 -7.77
C GLN A 188 7.54 23.84 -9.20
N GLY A 189 8.69 23.40 -9.72
CA GLY A 189 8.72 22.63 -10.95
C GLY A 189 7.84 21.38 -10.86
N ARG A 190 7.42 20.84 -12.01
CA ARG A 190 6.46 19.73 -12.11
C ARG A 190 6.97 18.50 -11.37
N MET A 191 8.25 18.16 -11.52
CA MET A 191 8.84 16.99 -10.88
C MET A 191 8.96 17.17 -9.37
N ALA A 192 9.38 18.35 -8.93
CA ALA A 192 9.43 18.71 -7.51
C ALA A 192 8.03 18.63 -6.86
N ALA A 193 6.99 19.13 -7.51
CA ALA A 193 5.61 19.06 -7.02
C ALA A 193 5.09 17.62 -6.89
N ILE A 194 5.37 16.75 -7.89
CA ILE A 194 5.03 15.32 -7.81
C ILE A 194 5.75 14.65 -6.65
N ARG A 195 7.05 14.93 -6.47
CA ARG A 195 7.84 14.39 -5.35
C ARG A 195 7.32 14.85 -4.00
N ALA A 196 6.96 16.13 -3.86
CA ALA A 196 6.41 16.67 -2.63
C ALA A 196 5.13 15.92 -2.20
N ARG A 197 4.21 15.68 -3.13
CA ARG A 197 3.01 14.85 -2.87
C ARG A 197 3.35 13.42 -2.48
N ALA A 198 4.28 12.78 -3.21
CA ALA A 198 4.68 11.41 -2.90
C ALA A 198 5.34 11.29 -1.51
N VAL A 199 6.13 12.29 -1.10
CA VAL A 199 6.77 12.34 0.22
C VAL A 199 5.76 12.62 1.32
N ALA A 200 4.76 13.48 1.09
CA ALA A 200 3.69 13.76 2.05
C ALA A 200 2.88 12.49 2.40
N LEU A 201 2.81 11.52 1.48
CA LEU A 201 2.15 10.23 1.69
C LEU A 201 3.10 9.12 2.18
N VAL A 202 4.32 9.43 2.62
CA VAL A 202 5.16 8.47 3.34
C VAL A 202 4.79 8.56 4.82
N LEU A 203 3.91 7.67 5.25
CA LEU A 203 3.27 7.73 6.57
C LEU A 203 3.95 6.79 7.56
N THR A 204 4.11 7.25 8.79
CA THR A 204 4.53 6.44 9.94
C THR A 204 3.43 5.47 10.38
N GLU A 205 3.77 4.48 11.21
CA GLU A 205 2.76 3.57 11.76
C GLU A 205 1.65 4.33 12.52
N GLU A 206 2.02 5.33 13.34
CA GLU A 206 1.07 6.16 14.08
C GLU A 206 0.11 6.91 13.13
N GLN A 207 0.60 7.39 12.00
CA GLN A 207 -0.26 8.03 10.99
C GLN A 207 -1.20 7.02 10.31
N TYR A 208 -0.74 5.80 10.00
CA TYR A 208 -1.66 4.75 9.51
C TYR A 208 -2.69 4.32 10.56
N ARG A 209 -2.34 4.36 11.85
CA ARG A 209 -3.30 4.15 12.95
C ARG A 209 -4.34 5.28 13.01
N ALA A 210 -3.92 6.52 12.77
CA ALA A 210 -4.83 7.65 12.67
C ALA A 210 -5.83 7.47 11.51
N GLU A 211 -5.36 7.07 10.33
CA GLU A 211 -6.21 6.73 9.17
C GLU A 211 -7.22 5.63 9.51
N ALA A 212 -6.77 4.54 10.13
CA ALA A 212 -7.63 3.42 10.52
C ALA A 212 -8.75 3.87 11.47
N ASN A 213 -8.40 4.65 12.48
CA ASN A 213 -9.35 5.20 13.44
C ASN A 213 -10.30 6.19 12.77
N TYR A 214 -9.82 7.02 11.85
CA TYR A 214 -10.67 7.95 11.11
C TYR A 214 -11.67 7.21 10.21
N ILE A 215 -11.24 6.14 9.53
CA ILE A 215 -12.14 5.26 8.74
C ILE A 215 -13.20 4.61 9.63
N LEU A 216 -12.80 4.02 10.77
CA LEU A 216 -13.74 3.43 11.72
C LEU A 216 -14.75 4.46 12.24
N ALA A 217 -14.29 5.67 12.54
CA ALA A 217 -15.16 6.76 12.94
C ALA A 217 -16.14 7.13 11.83
N LEU A 218 -15.67 7.27 10.59
CA LEU A 218 -16.46 7.72 9.44
C LEU A 218 -17.53 6.70 9.00
N THR A 219 -17.19 5.41 8.94
CA THR A 219 -18.01 4.43 8.21
C THR A 219 -18.70 3.40 9.09
N ARG A 220 -18.34 3.29 10.38
CA ARG A 220 -19.09 2.42 11.30
C ARG A 220 -20.47 3.00 11.58
N VAL A 221 -21.50 2.16 11.53
CA VAL A 221 -22.85 2.50 11.98
C VAL A 221 -23.40 1.43 12.93
N ASN A 222 -24.32 1.83 13.80
CA ASN A 222 -25.10 0.91 14.62
C ASN A 222 -26.24 0.27 13.81
N ALA A 223 -27.07 -0.55 14.47
CA ALA A 223 -28.19 -1.27 13.83
C ALA A 223 -29.30 -0.36 13.24
N ASN A 224 -29.26 0.94 13.52
CA ASN A 224 -30.20 1.94 13.00
C ASN A 224 -29.56 2.85 11.93
N ASP A 225 -28.45 2.43 11.31
CA ASP A 225 -27.70 3.20 10.31
C ASP A 225 -27.21 4.56 10.83
N ARG A 226 -26.90 4.67 12.14
CA ARG A 226 -26.43 5.91 12.77
C ARG A 226 -25.06 5.74 13.45
N PRO A 227 -24.23 6.80 13.49
CA PRO A 227 -23.08 6.83 14.37
C PRO A 227 -23.53 6.86 15.84
N ASP A 228 -22.69 6.33 16.73
CA ASP A 228 -22.90 6.34 18.17
C ASP A 228 -21.64 6.80 18.91
N SER A 229 -21.61 6.67 20.24
CA SER A 229 -20.47 7.11 21.05
C SER A 229 -19.15 6.43 20.68
N GLN A 230 -19.19 5.21 20.13
CA GLN A 230 -17.97 4.52 19.71
C GLN A 230 -17.30 5.20 18.51
N ASN A 231 -18.08 5.79 17.60
CA ASN A 231 -17.53 6.59 16.50
C ASN A 231 -16.73 7.79 17.02
N ILE A 232 -17.17 8.41 18.12
CA ILE A 232 -16.48 9.54 18.74
C ILE A 232 -15.15 9.10 19.36
N VAL A 233 -15.10 7.92 19.98
CA VAL A 233 -13.84 7.37 20.51
C VAL A 233 -12.81 7.20 19.41
N TYR A 234 -13.19 6.59 18.28
CA TYR A 234 -12.27 6.43 17.14
C TYR A 234 -11.83 7.76 16.56
N LEU A 235 -12.74 8.73 16.46
CA LEU A 235 -12.41 10.08 16.00
C LEU A 235 -11.41 10.78 16.94
N ASP A 236 -11.63 10.73 18.25
CA ASP A 236 -10.73 11.31 19.25
C ASP A 236 -9.33 10.67 19.17
N GLU A 237 -9.25 9.35 18.95
CA GLU A 237 -7.97 8.67 18.75
C GLU A 237 -7.27 9.09 17.45
N ALA A 238 -8.00 9.26 16.35
CA ALA A 238 -7.44 9.76 15.10
C ALA A 238 -6.89 11.18 15.25
N GLU A 239 -7.65 12.09 15.87
CA GLU A 239 -7.26 13.47 16.13
C GLU A 239 -6.03 13.53 17.06
N ALA A 240 -5.98 12.68 18.09
CA ALA A 240 -4.83 12.59 19.00
C ALA A 240 -3.53 12.14 18.30
N LEU A 241 -3.64 11.36 17.23
CA LEU A 241 -2.53 10.95 16.36
C LEU A 241 -2.23 11.96 15.24
N GLY A 242 -2.87 13.13 15.26
CA GLY A 242 -2.61 14.24 14.34
C GLY A 242 -3.41 14.19 13.04
N CYS A 243 -4.49 13.40 12.97
CA CYS A 243 -5.38 13.42 11.80
C CYS A 243 -6.04 14.80 11.65
N ASN A 244 -5.96 15.38 10.45
CA ASN A 244 -6.67 16.61 10.13
C ASN A 244 -8.05 16.29 9.56
N ASP A 245 -9.08 16.93 10.09
CA ASP A 245 -10.45 16.80 9.61
C ASP A 245 -10.73 17.74 8.43
N PHE A 246 -10.18 17.40 7.25
CA PHE A 246 -10.42 18.18 6.03
C PHE A 246 -11.88 18.14 5.56
N HIS A 247 -12.67 17.17 6.03
CA HIS A 247 -14.05 16.94 5.59
C HIS A 247 -15.11 17.48 6.55
N GLY A 248 -14.71 18.05 7.70
CA GLY A 248 -15.65 18.53 8.73
C GLY A 248 -16.44 17.40 9.42
N LEU A 249 -15.94 16.16 9.36
CA LEU A 249 -16.53 14.97 9.94
C LEU A 249 -16.69 15.11 11.47
N SER A 250 -15.72 15.73 12.14
CA SER A 250 -15.67 15.81 13.60
C SER A 250 -16.88 16.54 14.15
N ALA A 251 -17.15 17.75 13.63
CA ALA A 251 -18.32 18.52 14.01
C ALA A 251 -19.63 17.81 13.63
N MET A 252 -19.70 17.23 12.43
CA MET A 252 -20.89 16.51 11.95
C MET A 252 -21.25 15.34 12.87
N MET A 253 -20.27 14.52 13.21
CA MET A 253 -20.48 13.28 13.95
C MET A 253 -20.79 13.55 15.42
N ARG A 254 -20.06 14.47 16.07
CA ARG A 254 -20.36 14.89 17.45
C ARG A 254 -21.79 15.42 17.58
N ASN A 255 -22.27 16.18 16.58
CA ASN A 255 -23.65 16.66 16.55
C ASN A 255 -24.68 15.52 16.36
N ALA A 256 -24.42 14.58 15.45
CA ALA A 256 -25.31 13.45 15.18
C ALA A 256 -25.50 12.52 16.40
N VAL A 257 -24.41 12.23 17.11
CA VAL A 257 -24.44 11.41 18.33
C VAL A 257 -25.17 12.15 19.47
N ASN A 258 -24.89 13.43 19.66
CA ASN A 258 -25.57 14.26 20.67
C ASN A 258 -27.09 14.34 20.41
N ALA A 259 -27.51 14.50 19.15
CA ALA A 259 -28.93 14.54 18.80
C ALA A 259 -29.63 13.20 19.06
N SER A 260 -28.96 12.08 18.80
CA SER A 260 -29.50 10.73 19.03
C SER A 260 -29.61 10.38 20.52
N SER A 261 -28.75 10.94 21.38
CA SER A 261 -28.82 10.73 22.84
C SER A 261 -29.99 11.43 23.54
N LYS A 262 -30.66 12.35 22.85
CA LYS A 262 -31.79 13.15 23.36
C LYS A 262 -33.16 12.61 22.93
N GLN A 263 -33.20 11.57 22.10
CA GLN A 263 -34.41 10.87 21.65
C GLN A 263 -34.63 9.62 22.51
#